data_AF-A0A813JKL7-F1
#
_entry.id   AF-A0A813JKL7-F1
#
_cell.length_a   1.000
_cell.length_b   1.000
_cell.length_c   1.000
_cell.angle_alpha   90.00
_cell.angle_beta   90.00
_cell.angle_gamma   90.00
#
_symmetry.space_group_name_H-M   'P 1'
#
loop_
_entity.id
_entity.type
_entity.pdbx_description
1 polymer ?
#
loop_
_entity_poly.entity_id
_entity_poly.type
_entity_poly.pdbx_seq_one_letter_code
_entity_poly.pdbx_strand_id
1 'polypeptide(L)'
;ECSIRWSGHLHTFFQQRGYHFVTSHYGLQFDGYMGIGIAFPSRKFELLATSMQRVSEGKAWDRERRPEVPPGKKLLTTLLDFAGYFASPLLLRQADDTDEFEDSNEDPWVYSRK
;
A
#
# COMPACT_ATOMS: atom_id res chain seq x y z
N GLU A 1 -9.78 2.49 3.21
CA GLU A 1 -8.42 2.23 2.68
C GLU A 1 -7.42 2.56 3.78
N CYS A 2 -6.30 1.85 3.88
CA CYS A 2 -5.33 1.95 4.99
C CYS A 2 -3.92 2.16 4.45
N SER A 3 -3.29 3.29 4.77
CA SER A 3 -1.87 3.49 4.43
C SER A 3 -0.98 2.67 5.34
N ILE A 4 0.23 2.35 4.88
CA ILE A 4 1.19 1.56 5.66
C ILE A 4 1.64 2.26 6.94
N ARG A 5 1.67 3.60 6.96
CA ARG A 5 2.03 4.41 8.13
C ARG A 5 1.07 4.18 9.30
N TRP A 6 -0.21 3.96 9.01
CA TRP A 6 -1.24 3.76 10.04
C TRP A 6 -1.36 2.30 10.51
N SER A 7 -0.83 1.34 9.76
CA SER A 7 -1.01 -0.10 10.03
C SER A 7 -0.60 -0.51 11.45
N GLY A 8 0.54 -0.02 11.94
CA GLY A 8 1.02 -0.33 13.30
C GLY A 8 0.08 0.17 14.40
N HIS A 9 -0.40 1.41 14.26
CA HIS A 9 -1.35 2.01 15.22
C HIS A 9 -2.68 1.26 15.20
N LEU A 10 -3.18 0.90 14.02
CA LEU A 10 -4.43 0.15 13.88
C LEU A 10 -4.32 -1.27 14.45
N HIS A 11 -3.21 -1.97 14.20
CA HIS A 11 -2.95 -3.27 14.81
C HIS A 11 -3.04 -3.20 16.34
N THR A 12 -2.38 -2.20 16.94
CA THR A 12 -2.39 -2.00 18.39
C THR A 12 -3.80 -1.68 18.89
N PHE A 13 -4.48 -0.76 18.22
CA PHE A 13 -5.83 -0.30 18.57
C PHE A 13 -6.85 -1.45 18.58
N PHE A 14 -6.86 -2.29 17.54
CA PHE A 14 -7.78 -3.41 17.42
C PHE A 14 -7.43 -4.55 18.39
N GLN A 15 -6.14 -4.84 18.56
CA GLN A 15 -5.68 -5.86 19.50
C GLN A 15 -6.11 -5.53 20.94
N GLN A 16 -5.97 -4.27 21.37
CA GLN A 16 -6.41 -3.79 22.69
C GLN A 16 -7.93 -3.95 22.92
N ARG A 17 -8.73 -3.98 21.85
CA ARG A 17 -10.20 -4.12 21.91
C ARG A 17 -10.67 -5.55 21.72
N GLY A 18 -9.75 -6.52 21.65
CA GLY A 18 -10.09 -7.94 21.43
C GLY A 18 -10.50 -8.24 19.98
N TYR A 19 -9.89 -7.54 19.02
CA TYR A 19 -10.03 -7.82 17.59
C TYR A 19 -8.70 -8.29 17.03
N HIS A 20 -8.76 -9.29 16.15
CA HIS A 20 -7.67 -9.56 15.24
C HIS A 20 -7.80 -8.64 14.03
N PHE A 21 -6.69 -8.01 13.66
CA PHE A 21 -6.60 -7.13 12.51
C PHE A 21 -5.59 -7.69 11.51
N VAL A 22 -5.96 -7.74 10.24
CA VAL A 22 -5.11 -8.18 9.14
C VAL A 22 -5.11 -7.09 8.08
N THR A 23 -3.94 -6.67 7.61
CA THR A 23 -3.80 -5.71 6.52
C THR A 23 -3.16 -6.33 5.30
N SER A 24 -3.50 -5.77 4.15
CA SER A 24 -2.94 -6.11 2.85
C SER A 24 -2.78 -4.82 2.07
N HIS A 25 -1.53 -4.46 1.78
CA HIS A 25 -1.21 -3.22 1.08
C HIS A 25 -1.08 -3.47 -0.42
N TYR A 26 -1.74 -2.64 -1.22
CA TYR A 26 -1.60 -2.55 -2.66
C TYR A 26 -1.14 -1.14 -3.00
N GLY A 27 -0.15 -1.00 -3.87
CA GLY A 27 0.34 0.33 -4.25
C GLY A 27 1.84 0.40 -4.37
N LEU A 28 2.32 1.60 -4.66
CA LEU A 28 3.74 1.94 -4.71
C LEU A 28 4.02 3.09 -3.73
N GLN A 29 5.30 3.41 -3.54
CA GLN A 29 5.73 4.46 -2.61
C GLN A 29 4.98 5.79 -2.78
N PHE A 30 4.59 6.14 -4.00
CA PHE A 30 3.90 7.40 -4.31
C PHE A 30 2.49 7.51 -3.71
N ASP A 31 1.83 6.38 -3.40
CA ASP A 31 0.50 6.37 -2.78
C ASP A 31 0.56 6.13 -1.27
N GLY A 32 1.76 6.00 -0.68
CA GLY A 32 1.92 5.65 0.74
C GLY A 32 1.63 4.18 1.05
N TYR A 33 1.70 3.30 0.04
CA TYR A 33 1.37 1.89 0.13
C TYR A 33 -0.03 1.70 0.72
N MET A 34 -1.04 2.22 0.02
CA MET A 34 -2.44 2.08 0.42
C MET A 34 -2.85 0.61 0.51
N GLY A 35 -4.01 0.33 1.08
CA GLY A 35 -4.34 -1.04 1.42
C GLY A 35 -5.74 -1.22 1.95
N ILE A 36 -6.06 -2.48 2.21
CA ILE A 36 -7.29 -2.87 2.89
C ILE A 36 -6.89 -3.53 4.22
N GLY A 37 -7.67 -3.24 5.25
CA GLY A 37 -7.59 -3.89 6.54
C GLY A 37 -8.93 -4.53 6.91
N ILE A 38 -8.88 -5.70 7.51
CA ILE A 38 -10.05 -6.42 8.03
C ILE A 38 -9.84 -6.66 9.51
N ALA A 39 -10.82 -6.26 10.32
CA ALA A 39 -10.85 -6.52 11.76
C ALA A 39 -12.01 -7.45 12.11
N PHE A 40 -11.78 -8.46 12.95
CA PHE A 40 -12.83 -9.35 13.44
C PHE A 40 -12.62 -9.69 14.93
N PRO A 41 -13.72 -9.89 15.69
CA PRO A 41 -13.64 -10.11 17.13
C PRO A 41 -13.04 -11.48 17.45
N SER A 42 -11.93 -11.50 18.18
CA SER A 42 -11.17 -12.73 18.52
C SER A 42 -11.95 -13.69 19.42
N ARG A 43 -12.96 -13.18 20.14
CA ARG A 43 -13.84 -14.00 20.99
C ARG A 43 -14.85 -14.84 20.22
N LYS A 44 -15.17 -14.48 18.97
CA LYS A 44 -16.22 -15.13 18.17
C LYS A 44 -15.66 -15.91 17.00
N PHE A 45 -14.53 -15.48 16.45
CA PHE A 45 -13.94 -16.06 15.26
C PHE A 45 -12.45 -16.29 15.48
N GLU A 46 -11.98 -17.40 14.94
CA GLU A 46 -10.56 -17.76 14.90
C GLU A 46 -10.06 -17.63 13.46
N LEU A 47 -8.85 -17.09 13.29
CA LEU A 47 -8.21 -16.99 11.99
C LEU A 47 -7.58 -18.33 11.63
N LEU A 48 -8.17 -19.05 10.67
CA LEU A 48 -7.59 -20.31 10.19
C LEU A 48 -6.52 -20.09 9.12
N ALA A 49 -6.79 -19.20 8.16
CA ALA A 49 -5.88 -18.88 7.07
C ALA A 49 -6.18 -17.47 6.52
N THR A 50 -5.15 -16.82 6.02
CA THR A 50 -5.26 -15.56 5.27
C THR A 50 -4.37 -15.62 4.04
N SER A 51 -4.85 -15.06 2.93
CA SER A 51 -4.08 -14.99 1.69
C SER A 51 -4.39 -13.70 0.95
N MET A 52 -3.35 -13.09 0.40
CA MET A 52 -3.47 -11.93 -0.49
C MET A 52 -3.28 -12.43 -1.93
N GLN A 53 -4.25 -12.17 -2.80
CA GLN A 53 -4.15 -12.46 -4.23
C GLN A 53 -4.30 -11.18 -5.03
N ARG A 54 -3.39 -10.98 -5.99
CA ARG A 54 -3.51 -9.85 -6.91
C ARG A 54 -4.42 -10.22 -8.07
N VAL A 55 -5.23 -9.28 -8.54
CA VAL A 55 -6.08 -9.49 -9.73
C VAL A 55 -5.25 -9.90 -10.96
N SER A 56 -4.00 -9.44 -11.04
CA SER A 56 -3.05 -9.83 -12.09
C SER A 56 -2.65 -11.30 -12.06
N GLU A 57 -2.76 -11.99 -10.92
CA GLU A 57 -2.41 -13.40 -10.78
C GLU A 57 -3.58 -14.33 -11.14
N GLY A 58 -4.81 -13.92 -10.84
CA GLY A 58 -6.01 -14.75 -11.08
C GLY A 58 -6.65 -14.58 -12.45
N LYS A 59 -6.45 -13.44 -13.13
CA LYS A 59 -7.08 -13.16 -14.42
C LYS A 59 -6.08 -13.34 -15.55
N ALA A 60 -6.36 -14.26 -16.46
CA ALA A 60 -5.68 -14.32 -17.75
C ALA A 60 -6.08 -13.08 -18.56
N TRP A 61 -5.18 -12.11 -18.64
CA TRP A 61 -5.35 -10.96 -19.50
C TRP A 61 -4.85 -11.33 -20.89
N ASP A 62 -5.75 -11.40 -21.87
CA ASP A 62 -5.39 -11.53 -23.29
C ASP A 62 -4.62 -10.28 -23.72
N ARG A 63 -3.32 -10.27 -23.44
CA ARG A 63 -2.42 -9.22 -23.90
C ARG A 63 -1.95 -9.58 -25.29
N GLU A 64 -2.28 -8.73 -26.26
CA GLU A 64 -1.57 -8.73 -27.53
C GLU A 64 -0.07 -8.61 -27.26
N ARG A 65 0.74 -9.45 -27.92
CA ARG A 65 2.20 -9.37 -27.81
C ARG A 65 2.63 -7.98 -28.26
N ARG A 66 3.35 -7.26 -27.39
CA ARG A 66 3.98 -5.99 -27.77
C ARG A 66 4.87 -6.24 -28.99
N PRO A 67 4.77 -5.43 -30.06
CA PRO A 67 5.63 -5.58 -31.23
C PRO A 67 7.09 -5.49 -30.83
N GLU A 68 7.93 -6.36 -31.41
CA GLU A 68 9.35 -6.41 -31.08
C GLU A 68 10.03 -5.09 -31.47
N VAL A 69 10.61 -4.39 -30.49
CA VAL A 69 11.38 -3.18 -30.75
C VAL A 69 12.72 -3.60 -31.36
N PRO A 70 13.13 -3.03 -32.52
CA PRO A 70 14.40 -3.37 -33.15
C PRO A 70 15.59 -3.16 -32.20
N PRO A 71 16.62 -4.01 -32.30
CA PRO A 71 17.68 -4.14 -31.28
C PRO A 71 18.48 -2.85 -31.02
N GLY A 72 18.50 -1.89 -31.95
CA GLY A 72 19.25 -0.63 -31.81
C GLY A 72 18.62 0.42 -30.90
N LYS A 73 17.34 0.31 -30.52
CA LYS A 73 16.65 1.32 -29.68
C LYS A 73 16.60 0.95 -28.18
N LYS A 74 17.08 -0.24 -27.81
CA LYS A 74 16.95 -0.79 -26.44
C LYS A 74 17.90 -0.13 -25.43
N LEU A 75 19.07 0.32 -25.85
CA LEU A 75 20.09 0.83 -24.93
C LEU A 75 19.70 2.19 -24.31
N LEU A 76 19.21 3.12 -25.15
CA LEU A 76 18.81 4.46 -24.70
C LEU A 76 17.59 4.43 -23.78
N THR A 77 16.58 3.60 -24.08
CA THR A 77 15.40 3.45 -23.23
C THR A 77 15.75 2.80 -21.90
N THR A 78 16.63 1.79 -21.89
CA THR A 78 17.05 1.14 -20.64
C THR A 78 17.85 2.09 -19.73
N LEU A 79 18.69 2.96 -20.30
CA LEU A 79 19.42 3.98 -19.54
C LEU A 79 18.50 5.08 -18.98
N LEU A 80 17.50 5.51 -19.75
CA LEU A 80 16.50 6.48 -19.31
C LEU A 80 15.62 5.91 -18.19
N ASP A 81 15.18 4.65 -18.31
CA ASP A 81 14.38 3.96 -17.28
C ASP A 81 15.19 3.80 -15.98
N PHE A 82 16.48 3.49 -16.07
CA PHE A 82 17.36 3.41 -14.91
C PHE A 82 17.55 4.79 -14.26
N ALA A 83 17.86 5.82 -15.04
CA ALA A 83 18.04 7.18 -14.53
C ALA A 83 16.77 7.73 -13.84
N GLY A 84 15.59 7.44 -14.39
CA GLY A 84 14.31 7.80 -13.78
C GLY A 84 14.10 7.12 -12.42
N TYR A 85 14.46 5.84 -12.30
CA TYR A 85 14.32 5.07 -11.06
C TYR A 85 15.22 5.59 -9.92
N PHE A 86 16.42 6.12 -10.25
CA PHE A 86 17.34 6.68 -9.26
C PHE A 86 17.10 8.17 -8.95
N ALA A 87 16.43 8.92 -9.82
CA ALA A 87 16.10 10.33 -9.58
C ALA A 87 14.86 10.51 -8.68
N SER A 88 13.92 9.57 -8.69
CA SER A 88 12.69 9.64 -7.90
C SER A 88 12.85 9.68 -6.36
N PRO A 89 13.78 8.95 -5.71
CA PRO A 89 13.84 8.94 -4.24
C PRO A 89 14.36 10.26 -3.63
N LEU A 90 15.14 11.06 -4.35
CA LEU A 90 15.66 12.34 -3.84
C LEU A 90 14.60 13.45 -3.88
N LEU A 91 13.77 13.45 -4.93
CA LEU A 91 12.72 14.43 -5.16
C LEU A 91 11.49 14.18 -4.26
N LEU A 92 11.15 12.91 -3.99
CA LEU A 92 10.05 12.57 -3.08
C LEU A 92 10.36 12.83 -1.61
N ARG A 93 11.63 12.76 -1.20
CA ARG A 93 12.03 13.04 0.20
C ARG A 93 11.78 14.50 0.58
N GLN A 94 11.79 15.41 -0.39
CA GLN A 94 11.63 16.84 -0.15
C GLN A 94 10.16 17.28 -0.03
N ALA A 95 9.22 16.42 -0.41
CA ALA A 95 7.78 16.71 -0.33
C ALA A 95 7.12 16.25 0.97
N ASP A 96 7.79 15.39 1.76
CA ASP A 96 7.21 14.73 2.94
C ASP A 96 7.61 15.43 4.27
N ASP A 97 8.52 16.42 4.22
CA ASP A 97 9.04 17.14 5.40
C ASP A 97 8.21 18.38 5.80
N THR A 98 7.11 18.70 5.08
CA THR A 98 6.26 19.89 5.38
C THR A 98 4.88 19.60 5.96
N ASP A 99 4.49 18.34 6.14
CA ASP A 99 3.30 18.02 6.95
C ASP A 99 3.72 17.97 8.42
N GLU A 100 3.78 19.15 9.04
CA GLU A 100 3.80 19.27 10.50
C GLU A 100 2.65 18.42 11.05
N PHE A 101 3.01 17.40 11.83
CA PHE A 101 2.09 16.59 12.61
C PHE A 101 1.40 17.52 13.61
N GLU A 102 0.31 18.17 13.21
CA GLU A 102 -0.63 18.74 14.16
C GLU A 102 -1.16 17.58 14.99
N ASP A 103 -0.63 17.47 16.20
CA ASP A 103 -1.10 16.60 17.30
C ASP A 103 -2.49 17.07 17.73
N SER A 104 -3.45 16.94 16.81
CA SER A 104 -4.86 17.07 17.14
C SER A 104 -5.23 15.83 17.92
N ASN A 105 -5.37 16.01 19.23
CA ASN A 105 -5.81 15.04 20.23
C ASN A 105 -7.25 14.52 19.99
N GLU A 106 -7.75 14.64 18.75
CA GLU A 106 -9.08 14.25 18.34
C GLU A 106 -9.09 12.75 18.07
N ASP A 107 -9.97 12.04 18.76
CA ASP A 107 -10.20 10.61 18.55
C ASP A 107 -10.68 10.39 17.10
N PRO A 108 -9.89 9.74 16.22
CA PRO A 108 -10.21 9.63 14.79
C PRO A 108 -11.48 8.79 14.51
N TRP A 109 -12.08 8.21 15.55
CA TRP A 109 -13.24 7.33 15.46
C TRP A 109 -14.54 7.94 16.01
N VAL A 110 -14.62 9.26 16.21
CA VAL A 110 -15.88 9.94 16.59
C VAL A 110 -17.03 9.62 15.63
N TYR A 111 -16.74 9.42 14.33
CA TYR A 111 -17.75 9.08 13.33
C TYR A 111 -18.35 7.67 13.44
N SER A 112 -17.66 6.72 14.09
CA SER A 112 -18.16 5.34 14.20
C SER A 112 -19.10 5.12 15.39
N ARG A 113 -19.40 6.17 16.17
CA ARG A 113 -20.26 6.13 17.37
C ARG A 113 -21.67 6.69 17.13
N LYS A 114 -21.99 7.10 15.90
CA LYS A 114 -23.37 7.41 15.46
C LYS A 114 -24.00 6.19 14.81
#